data_AF-A0A8T2MX41-F1
#
_entry.id   AF-A0A8T2MX41-F1
#
_cell.length_a   1.000
_cell.length_b   1.000
_cell.length_c   1.000
_cell.angle_alpha   90.00
_cell.angle_beta   90.00
_cell.angle_gamma   90.00
#
_symmetry.space_group_name_H-M   'P 1'
#
loop_
_entity.id
_entity.type
_entity.pdbx_description
1 polymer ?
#
loop_
_entity_poly.entity_id
_entity_poly.type
_entity_poly.pdbx_seq_one_letter_code
_entity_poly.pdbx_strand_id
1 'polypeptide(L)'
;MAVNVILTSDYKYNQFELLAWLNEALHTKFTKVEQICSGAAFCQLMDWLFPDSLNVKKVKFQAQTEVEFIHNYSLLQASFRKAGITKLVSVEELYNGNFEENLAFLKWFKLLFEANYHGQPYDAVEARDSQVILPAKLSTGAAKSNCPHL
;
A
#
# COMPACT_ATOMS: atom_id res chain seq x y z
N MET A 1 -19.45 1.80 -6.68
CA MET A 1 -19.24 1.40 -5.27
C MET A 1 -18.50 0.08 -5.27
N ALA A 2 -17.50 -0.06 -4.40
CA ALA A 2 -16.66 -1.23 -4.29
C ALA A 2 -17.38 -2.39 -3.59
N VAL A 3 -17.09 -3.62 -4.03
CA VAL A 3 -17.37 -4.83 -3.28
C VAL A 3 -16.39 -4.90 -2.11
N ASN A 4 -16.90 -4.80 -0.89
CA ASN A 4 -16.10 -4.86 0.33
C ASN A 4 -15.75 -6.32 0.67
N VAL A 5 -14.55 -6.53 1.20
CA VAL A 5 -14.04 -7.84 1.60
C VAL A 5 -13.54 -7.82 3.04
N ILE A 6 -13.62 -8.96 3.72
CA ILE A 6 -13.15 -9.16 5.09
C ILE A 6 -12.01 -10.16 5.04
N LEU A 7 -10.95 -9.92 5.82
CA LEU A 7 -9.85 -10.87 6.00
C LEU A 7 -10.29 -11.98 6.99
N THR A 8 -10.64 -13.18 6.51
CA THR A 8 -10.76 -14.43 7.28
C THR A 8 -9.40 -15.11 7.59
N SER A 9 -9.36 -16.13 8.44
CA SER A 9 -8.10 -16.78 8.84
C SER A 9 -7.50 -17.76 7.81
N ASP A 10 -8.25 -18.13 6.77
CA ASP A 10 -7.91 -19.21 5.83
C ASP A 10 -7.30 -18.71 4.50
N TYR A 11 -6.40 -17.71 4.56
CA TYR A 11 -5.81 -17.17 3.33
C TYR A 11 -4.61 -17.92 2.81
N LYS A 12 -4.70 -18.22 1.52
CA LYS A 12 -3.75 -18.98 0.73
C LYS A 12 -2.44 -18.25 0.44
N TYR A 13 -2.43 -16.91 0.46
CA TYR A 13 -1.28 -16.13 -0.01
C TYR A 13 -0.21 -15.95 1.07
N ASN A 14 1.01 -16.33 0.73
CA ASN A 14 2.19 -16.01 1.53
C ASN A 14 2.82 -14.67 1.11
N GLN A 15 3.75 -14.14 1.93
CA GLN A 15 4.37 -12.83 1.68
C GLN A 15 5.12 -12.74 0.35
N PHE A 16 5.75 -13.83 -0.10
CA PHE A 16 6.54 -13.83 -1.33
C PHE A 16 5.64 -13.77 -2.56
N GLU A 17 4.53 -14.51 -2.56
CA GLU A 17 3.51 -14.47 -3.62
C GLU A 17 2.88 -13.08 -3.73
N LEU A 18 2.57 -12.45 -2.59
CA LEU A 18 1.98 -11.11 -2.58
C LEU A 18 2.95 -10.04 -3.11
N LEU A 19 4.23 -10.11 -2.72
CA LEU A 19 5.24 -9.20 -3.25
C LEU A 19 5.51 -9.43 -4.73
N ALA A 20 5.56 -10.68 -5.19
CA ALA A 20 5.69 -11.01 -6.60
C ALA A 20 4.53 -10.43 -7.40
N TRP A 21 3.29 -10.66 -6.96
CA TRP A 21 2.10 -10.08 -7.57
C TRP A 21 2.17 -8.55 -7.63
N LEU A 22 2.51 -7.88 -6.52
CA LEU A 22 2.58 -6.43 -6.48
C LEU A 22 3.66 -5.88 -7.42
N ASN A 23 4.82 -6.56 -7.47
CA ASN A 23 5.93 -6.20 -8.35
C ASN A 23 5.60 -6.37 -9.82
N GLU A 24 4.91 -7.44 -10.19
CA GLU A 24 4.44 -7.67 -11.56
C GLU A 24 3.36 -6.66 -11.94
N ALA A 25 2.38 -6.43 -11.07
CA ALA A 25 1.26 -5.53 -11.33
C ALA A 25 1.69 -4.07 -11.52
N LEU A 26 2.69 -3.60 -10.76
CA LEU A 26 3.08 -2.19 -10.74
C LEU A 26 4.48 -1.92 -11.30
N HIS A 27 5.17 -2.93 -11.85
CA HIS A 27 6.57 -2.83 -12.27
C HIS A 27 7.49 -2.29 -11.16
N THR A 28 7.43 -2.90 -9.97
CA THR A 28 8.24 -2.54 -8.80
C THR A 28 9.26 -3.61 -8.44
N LYS A 29 10.08 -3.35 -7.41
CA LYS A 29 11.16 -4.25 -6.95
C LYS A 29 11.19 -4.38 -5.42
N PHE A 30 10.03 -4.50 -4.78
CA PHE A 30 9.94 -4.74 -3.34
C PHE A 30 10.47 -6.13 -3.00
N THR A 31 11.33 -6.21 -1.99
CA THR A 31 11.92 -7.46 -1.48
C THR A 31 11.46 -7.80 -0.07
N LYS A 32 10.87 -6.82 0.63
CA LYS A 32 10.33 -6.96 1.98
C LYS A 32 8.96 -6.30 2.06
N VAL A 33 8.08 -6.84 2.89
CA VAL A 33 6.70 -6.33 3.04
C VAL A 33 6.72 -4.91 3.58
N GLU A 34 7.59 -4.61 4.53
CA GLU A 34 7.69 -3.32 5.20
C GLU A 34 8.09 -2.19 4.24
N GLN A 35 8.69 -2.51 3.07
CA GLN A 35 9.04 -1.50 2.06
C GLN A 35 7.83 -0.89 1.35
N ILE A 36 6.65 -1.51 1.46
CA ILE A 36 5.40 -1.01 0.84
C ILE A 36 4.72 0.05 1.71
N CYS A 37 5.27 0.35 2.89
CA CYS A 37 4.71 1.28 3.87
C CYS A 37 4.59 2.72 3.39
N SER A 38 5.11 3.08 2.21
CA SER A 38 4.99 4.43 1.68
C SER A 38 3.58 4.80 1.24
N GLY A 39 2.67 3.82 1.14
CA GLY A 39 1.30 4.02 0.66
C GLY A 39 1.17 4.21 -0.85
N ALA A 40 2.27 4.45 -1.57
CA ALA A 40 2.25 4.79 -2.99
C ALA A 40 1.73 3.66 -3.88
N ALA A 41 2.13 2.41 -3.59
CA ALA A 41 1.66 1.24 -4.33
C ALA A 41 0.13 1.07 -4.20
N PHE A 42 -0.41 1.23 -3.00
CA PHE A 42 -1.85 1.13 -2.74
C PHE A 42 -2.65 2.25 -3.39
N CYS A 43 -2.11 3.47 -3.42
CA CYS A 43 -2.72 4.58 -4.13
C CYS A 43 -2.89 4.26 -5.62
N GLN A 44 -1.87 3.64 -6.21
CA GLN A 44 -1.95 3.28 -7.62
C GLN A 44 -2.90 2.11 -7.90
N LEU A 45 -2.95 1.10 -7.02
CA LEU A 45 -3.95 0.04 -7.15
C LEU A 45 -5.37 0.60 -7.05
N MET A 46 -5.61 1.64 -6.24
CA MET A 46 -6.89 2.34 -6.21
C MET A 46 -7.21 3.05 -7.52
N ASP A 47 -6.22 3.72 -8.12
CA ASP A 47 -6.36 4.36 -9.44
C ASP A 47 -6.74 3.35 -10.53
N TRP A 48 -6.14 2.15 -10.49
CA TRP A 48 -6.48 1.06 -11.41
C TRP A 48 -7.88 0.47 -11.17
N LEU A 49 -8.22 0.13 -9.93
CA LEU A 49 -9.49 -0.52 -9.63
C LEU A 49 -10.69 0.43 -9.75
N PHE A 50 -10.50 1.68 -9.32
CA PHE A 50 -11.55 2.67 -9.21
C PHE A 50 -11.08 4.00 -9.82
N PRO A 51 -11.17 4.13 -11.15
CA PRO A 51 -10.88 5.39 -11.83
C PRO A 51 -11.64 6.57 -11.18
N ASP A 52 -11.03 7.75 -11.19
CA ASP A 52 -11.55 9.00 -10.58
C ASP A 52 -11.63 9.03 -9.04
N SER A 53 -11.43 7.90 -8.36
CA SER A 53 -11.39 7.86 -6.90
C SER A 53 -10.15 8.54 -6.33
N LEU A 54 -9.03 8.49 -7.04
CA LEU A 54 -7.73 8.99 -6.60
C LEU A 54 -7.09 9.87 -7.68
N ASN A 55 -6.45 10.96 -7.29
CA ASN A 55 -5.65 11.77 -8.23
C ASN A 55 -4.21 11.26 -8.21
N VAL A 56 -3.88 10.36 -9.13
CA VAL A 56 -2.58 9.66 -9.19
C VAL A 56 -1.39 10.62 -9.30
N LYS A 57 -1.59 11.78 -9.95
CA LYS A 57 -0.56 12.82 -10.11
C LYS A 57 -0.13 13.48 -8.80
N LYS A 58 -0.95 13.37 -7.74
CA LYS A 58 -0.63 13.89 -6.40
C LYS A 58 0.11 12.88 -5.53
N VAL A 59 0.22 11.62 -5.96
CA VAL A 59 0.90 10.56 -5.20
C VAL A 59 2.39 10.79 -5.22
N LYS A 60 3.03 10.65 -4.06
CA LYS A 60 4.49 10.70 -3.94
C LYS A 60 5.07 9.29 -4.11
N PHE A 61 5.37 8.91 -5.35
CA PHE A 61 5.90 7.56 -5.66
C PHE A 61 7.31 7.30 -5.13
N GLN A 62 8.09 8.36 -4.97
CA GLN A 62 9.46 8.31 -4.46
C GLN A 62 9.54 8.71 -2.98
N ALA A 63 8.42 8.63 -2.24
CA ALA A 63 8.37 9.00 -0.83
C ALA A 63 9.41 8.23 0.00
N GLN A 64 10.07 8.93 0.93
CA GLN A 64 11.08 8.34 1.83
C GLN A 64 10.97 8.85 3.26
N THR A 65 10.02 9.74 3.55
CA THR A 65 9.83 10.34 4.87
C THR A 65 8.41 10.12 5.37
N GLU A 66 8.24 10.12 6.68
CA GLU A 66 6.93 9.92 7.33
C GLU A 66 5.87 10.92 6.84
N VAL A 67 6.23 12.20 6.71
CA VAL A 67 5.33 13.25 6.19
C VAL A 67 4.80 12.91 4.80
N GLU A 68 5.63 12.31 3.96
CA GLU A 68 5.23 11.90 2.61
C GLU A 68 4.38 10.63 2.62
N PHE A 69 4.64 9.71 3.54
CA PHE A 69 3.81 8.52 3.73
C PHE A 69 2.41 8.90 4.22
N ILE A 70 2.33 9.80 5.20
CA ILE A 70 1.05 10.36 5.70
C ILE A 70 0.27 11.03 4.57
N HIS A 71 0.94 11.80 3.71
CA HIS A 71 0.31 12.41 2.53
C HIS A 71 -0.30 11.34 1.61
N ASN A 72 0.45 10.29 1.27
CA ASN A 72 -0.05 9.19 0.44
C ASN A 72 -1.24 8.47 1.10
N TYR A 73 -1.17 8.15 2.40
CA TYR A 73 -2.28 7.50 3.09
C TYR A 73 -3.51 8.39 3.22
N SER A 74 -3.36 9.70 3.31
CA SER A 74 -4.49 10.65 3.27
C SER A 74 -5.23 10.59 1.93
N LEU A 75 -4.49 10.54 0.82
CA LEU A 75 -5.05 10.32 -0.51
C LEU A 75 -5.76 8.96 -0.62
N LEU A 76 -5.13 7.90 -0.10
CA LEU A 76 -5.70 6.55 -0.08
C LEU A 76 -7.03 6.51 0.68
N GLN A 77 -7.09 7.06 1.89
CA GLN A 77 -8.31 7.11 2.69
C GLN A 77 -9.42 7.93 2.00
N ALA A 78 -9.07 9.03 1.33
CA ALA A 78 -10.03 9.80 0.55
C ALA A 78 -10.60 8.98 -0.63
N SER A 79 -9.76 8.20 -1.30
CA SER A 79 -10.20 7.30 -2.37
C SER A 79 -11.10 6.17 -1.85
N PHE A 80 -10.82 5.61 -0.67
CA PHE A 80 -11.67 4.60 -0.04
C PHE A 80 -13.07 5.13 0.22
N ARG A 81 -13.20 6.35 0.77
CA ARG A 81 -14.49 7.00 1.00
C ARG A 81 -15.28 7.18 -0.31
N LYS A 82 -14.62 7.62 -1.38
CA LYS A 82 -15.27 7.79 -2.70
C LYS A 82 -15.69 6.45 -3.31
N ALA A 83 -14.89 5.40 -3.14
CA ALA A 83 -15.19 4.07 -3.64
C ALA A 83 -16.23 3.33 -2.77
N GLY A 84 -16.55 3.81 -1.56
CA GLY A 84 -17.44 3.14 -0.62
C GLY A 84 -16.78 1.96 0.12
N ILE A 85 -15.45 2.00 0.25
CA ILE A 85 -14.67 1.01 1.00
C ILE A 85 -14.75 1.36 2.49
N THR A 86 -15.18 0.40 3.31
CA THR A 86 -15.42 0.62 4.76
C THR A 86 -14.30 0.06 5.65
N LYS A 87 -13.23 -0.49 5.06
CA LYS A 87 -12.10 -1.03 5.81
C LYS A 87 -11.46 0.05 6.68
N LEU A 88 -11.42 -0.21 7.98
CA LEU A 88 -10.63 0.58 8.92
C LEU A 88 -9.16 0.20 8.78
N VAL A 89 -8.30 1.21 8.69
CA VAL A 89 -6.86 1.05 8.48
C VAL A 89 -6.11 1.83 9.56
N SER A 90 -5.25 1.12 10.30
CA SER A 90 -4.32 1.71 11.26
C SER A 90 -3.14 2.33 10.51
N VAL A 91 -3.36 3.51 9.92
CA VAL A 91 -2.37 4.18 9.06
C VAL A 91 -1.02 4.38 9.75
N GLU A 92 -1.03 4.70 11.05
CA GLU A 92 0.17 4.87 11.87
C GLU A 92 1.06 3.63 11.88
N GLU A 93 0.49 2.46 12.17
CA GLU A 93 1.23 1.20 12.14
C GLU A 93 1.77 0.87 10.74
N LEU A 94 1.00 1.21 9.70
CA LEU A 94 1.43 0.97 8.34
C LEU A 94 2.66 1.79 7.97
N TYR A 95 2.61 3.12 8.10
CA TYR A 95 3.74 3.97 7.69
C TYR A 95 4.96 3.82 8.60
N ASN A 96 4.78 3.38 9.85
CA ASN A 96 5.86 3.00 10.75
C ASN A 96 6.58 1.71 10.32
N GLY A 97 6.05 1.00 9.32
CA GLY A 97 6.64 -0.22 8.79
C GLY A 97 6.39 -1.46 9.65
N ASN A 98 5.32 -1.47 10.46
CA ASN A 98 4.93 -2.66 11.22
C ASN A 98 4.67 -3.82 10.25
N PHE A 99 5.44 -4.90 10.36
CA PHE A 99 5.38 -6.02 9.42
C PHE A 99 4.01 -6.72 9.41
N GLU A 100 3.44 -6.99 10.59
CA GLU A 100 2.18 -7.74 10.70
C GLU A 100 1.02 -6.95 10.11
N GLU A 101 0.93 -5.66 10.43
CA GLU A 101 -0.10 -4.76 9.90
C GLU A 101 0.07 -4.55 8.38
N ASN A 102 1.30 -4.35 7.89
CA ASN A 102 1.55 -4.22 6.45
C ASN A 102 1.20 -5.51 5.68
N LEU A 103 1.53 -6.68 6.24
CA LEU A 103 1.19 -7.96 5.62
C LEU A 103 -0.34 -8.20 5.63
N ALA A 104 -1.01 -7.93 6.75
CA ALA A 104 -2.46 -8.04 6.85
C ALA A 104 -3.16 -7.09 5.87
N PHE A 105 -2.67 -5.86 5.75
CA PHE A 105 -3.19 -4.89 4.80
C PHE A 105 -2.97 -5.32 3.35
N LEU A 106 -1.78 -5.81 3.00
CA LEU A 106 -1.48 -6.32 1.65
C LEU A 106 -2.35 -7.52 1.28
N LYS A 107 -2.55 -8.47 2.20
CA LYS A 107 -3.47 -9.61 2.02
C LYS A 107 -4.90 -9.12 1.74
N TRP A 108 -5.40 -8.21 2.57
CA TRP A 108 -6.74 -7.66 2.39
C TRP A 108 -6.87 -6.91 1.06
N PHE A 109 -5.86 -6.13 0.68
CA PHE A 109 -5.88 -5.36 -0.56
C PHE A 109 -5.86 -6.27 -1.79
N LYS A 110 -5.12 -7.39 -1.74
CA LYS A 110 -5.13 -8.40 -2.80
C LYS A 110 -6.54 -8.97 -3.01
N LEU A 111 -7.27 -9.27 -1.95
CA LEU A 111 -8.65 -9.75 -2.03
C LEU A 111 -9.59 -8.68 -2.57
N LEU A 112 -9.42 -7.43 -2.13
CA LEU A 112 -10.18 -6.31 -2.65
C LEU A 112 -9.97 -6.19 -4.17
N PHE A 113 -8.72 -6.33 -4.61
CA PHE A 113 -8.37 -6.30 -6.02
C PHE A 113 -9.06 -7.44 -6.79
N GLU A 114 -8.97 -8.67 -6.30
CA GLU A 114 -9.61 -9.82 -6.96
C GLU A 114 -11.14 -9.72 -7.02
N ALA A 115 -11.77 -9.14 -6.00
CA ALA A 115 -13.22 -8.97 -5.95
C ALA A 115 -13.75 -7.84 -6.85
N ASN A 116 -12.90 -6.87 -7.22
CA ASN A 116 -13.31 -5.66 -7.95
C ASN A 116 -12.64 -5.51 -9.33
N TYR A 117 -11.65 -6.35 -9.66
CA TYR A 117 -11.01 -6.33 -10.96
C TYR A 117 -11.87 -7.04 -12.00
N HIS A 118 -12.20 -6.35 -13.09
CA HIS A 118 -13.08 -6.84 -14.15
C HIS A 118 -12.35 -7.04 -15.49
N GLY A 119 -11.03 -7.12 -15.47
CA GLY A 119 -10.21 -7.33 -16.67
C GLY A 119 -9.82 -6.04 -17.40
N GLN A 120 -9.98 -4.87 -16.78
CA GLN A 120 -9.61 -3.60 -17.40
C GLN A 120 -8.08 -3.48 -17.56
N PRO A 121 -7.58 -3.10 -18.76
CA PRO A 121 -6.16 -2.86 -18.95
C PRO A 121 -5.69 -1.65 -18.14
N TYR A 122 -4.42 -1.67 -17.72
CA TYR A 122 -3.80 -0.56 -17.00
C TYR A 122 -2.30 -0.56 -17.24
N ASP A 123 -1.78 0.56 -17.76
CA ASP A 123 -0.36 0.79 -17.85
C ASP A 123 0.13 1.50 -16.59
N ALA A 124 0.70 0.73 -15.68
CA ALA A 124 1.18 1.24 -14.40
C ALA A 124 2.39 2.18 -14.53
N VAL A 125 3.13 2.14 -15.64
CA VAL A 125 4.28 3.04 -15.84
C VAL A 125 3.80 4.36 -16.41
N GLU A 126 2.91 4.32 -17.40
CA GLU A 126 2.29 5.53 -17.97
C GLU A 126 1.48 6.29 -16.92
N ALA A 127 0.66 5.60 -16.12
CA ALA A 127 -0.18 6.24 -15.10
C ALA A 127 0.61 7.01 -14.03
N ARG A 128 1.89 6.67 -13.84
CA ARG A 128 2.81 7.38 -12.92
C ARG A 128 3.71 8.39 -13.60
N ASP A 129 3.45 8.73 -14.87
CA ASP A 129 4.33 9.56 -15.68
C ASP A 129 5.79 9.02 -15.69
N SER A 130 5.93 7.69 -15.83
CA SER A 130 7.21 6.96 -15.77
C SER A 130 7.99 7.04 -14.45
N GLN A 131 7.38 7.55 -13.38
CA GLN A 131 8.01 7.56 -12.07
C GLN A 131 8.14 6.14 -11.51
N VAL A 132 9.31 5.88 -10.92
CA VAL A 132 9.59 4.65 -10.19
C VAL A 132 9.00 4.75 -8.78
N ILE A 133 8.36 3.68 -8.32
CA ILE A 133 8.00 3.55 -6.91
C ILE A 133 9.23 3.07 -6.15
N LEU A 134 9.72 3.89 -5.22
CA LEU A 134 10.87 3.51 -4.41
C LEU A 134 10.44 2.61 -3.24
N PRO A 135 11.18 1.53 -2.96
CA PRO A 135 11.10 0.84 -1.67
C PRO A 135 11.35 1.84 -0.53
N ALA A 136 10.45 1.88 0.44
CA ALA A 136 10.61 2.76 1.60
C ALA A 136 11.85 2.36 2.40
N LYS A 137 12.71 3.35 2.70
CA LYS A 137 13.81 3.19 3.64
C LYS A 137 13.27 3.39 5.05
N LEU A 138 12.93 2.29 5.71
CA LEU A 138 12.70 2.35 7.14
C LEU A 138 14.04 2.67 7.80
N SER A 139 14.07 3.74 8.60
CA SER A 139 15.21 3.99 9.47
C SER A 139 15.34 2.75 10.36
N THR A 140 16.44 2.01 10.21
CA THR A 140 16.82 0.98 11.18
C THR A 140 17.01 1.71 12.51
N GLY A 141 15.93 1.82 13.28
CA GLY A 141 15.97 2.43 14.59
C GLY A 141 16.96 1.63 15.42
N ALA A 142 18.05 2.28 15.80
CA ALA A 142 18.91 1.83 16.86
C ALA A 142 18.05 1.28 18.00
N ALA A 143 18.42 0.10 18.51
CA ALA A 143 17.86 -0.46 19.72
C ALA A 143 17.68 0.67 20.73
N LYS A 144 16.48 0.83 21.28
CA LYS A 144 16.23 1.68 22.44
C LYS A 144 17.15 1.17 23.55
N SER A 145 18.35 1.73 23.66
CA SER A 145 19.22 1.52 24.80
C SER A 145 18.51 2.19 25.96
N ASN A 146 17.82 1.39 26.77
CA ASN A 146 17.38 1.81 28.08
C ASN A 146 18.63 2.27 28.85
N CYS A 147 18.84 3.57 28.95
CA CYS A 147 19.69 4.13 29.98
C CYS A 147 18.98 3.90 31.32
N PRO A 148 19.61 3.22 32.30
CA PRO A 148 19.08 3.19 33.65
C PRO A 148 19.25 4.61 34.24
N HIS A 149 18.12 5.26 34.56
CA HIS A 149 18.15 6.44 35.42
C HIS A 149 18.39 5.98 36.86
N LEU A 150 19.52 6.46 37.40
CA LEU A 150 19.85 6.77 38.81
C LEU A 150 19.20 5.92 39.91
#